data_AF-A0A815LUX5-F1
#
_entry.id   AF-A0A815LUX5-F1
#
_cell.length_a   1.000
_cell.length_b   1.000
_cell.length_c   1.000
_cell.angle_alpha   90.00
_cell.angle_beta   90.00
_cell.angle_gamma   90.00
#
_symmetry.space_group_name_H-M   'P 1'
#
loop_
_entity.id
_entity.type
_entity.pdbx_description
1 polymer ?
#
loop_
_entity_poly.entity_id
_entity_poly.type
_entity_poly.pdbx_seq_one_letter_code
_entity_poly.pdbx_strand_id
1 'polypeptide(L)'
;MKLFLLLILFIIDLILGFDRSQFHEYCIIGAGPAGLQLAYFLQKVKRDYIIYEKASQAGSFFIDYPRHRRLISINKRNTGEKNRKFNLRHDWNSLLSDDDHLRFTHRSKQLFPSADLMVDYLNDFYRYYNLHIQFNTTIKNLQPISEQTTTCDSKDCSFSSIARFRMNDQHDNRYTCGIVIVATGLFIPNIPLVDGIDLAVGYENLSL
;
A
#
# COMPACT_ATOMS: atom_id res chain seq x y z
N MET A 1 -30.72 -7.84 37.49
CA MET A 1 -29.47 -8.62 37.42
C MET A 1 -28.84 -8.64 36.02
N LYS A 2 -29.56 -8.99 34.94
CA LYS A 2 -29.04 -9.00 33.55
C LYS A 2 -28.52 -7.64 33.05
N LEU A 3 -29.22 -6.55 33.35
CA LEU A 3 -28.82 -5.19 32.91
C LEU A 3 -27.53 -4.71 33.59
N PHE A 4 -27.32 -5.09 34.85
CA PHE A 4 -26.11 -4.77 35.61
C PHE A 4 -24.90 -5.56 35.08
N LEU A 5 -25.11 -6.82 34.68
CA LEU A 5 -24.09 -7.64 34.04
C LEU A 5 -23.67 -7.09 32.67
N LEU A 6 -24.62 -6.59 31.87
CA LEU A 6 -24.38 -5.95 30.57
C LEU A 6 -23.60 -4.63 30.72
N LEU A 7 -23.93 -3.82 31.72
CA LEU A 7 -23.20 -2.58 32.02
C LEU A 7 -21.77 -2.87 32.50
N ILE A 8 -21.58 -3.91 33.31
CA ILE A 8 -20.26 -4.35 33.75
C ILE A 8 -19.44 -4.88 32.57
N LEU A 9 -20.02 -5.67 31.66
CA LEU A 9 -19.32 -6.14 30.45
C LEU A 9 -18.93 -4.99 29.52
N PHE A 10 -19.81 -3.99 29.34
CA PHE A 10 -19.50 -2.81 28.53
C PHE A 10 -18.43 -1.92 29.17
N ILE A 11 -18.44 -1.78 30.50
CA ILE A 11 -17.41 -1.07 31.26
C ILE A 11 -16.09 -1.87 31.25
N ILE A 12 -16.14 -3.21 31.29
CA ILE A 12 -14.96 -4.07 31.15
C ILE A 12 -14.38 -3.94 29.74
N ASP A 13 -15.17 -3.89 28.67
CA ASP A 13 -14.65 -3.61 27.31
C ASP A 13 -14.08 -2.19 27.18
N LEU A 14 -14.63 -1.22 27.92
CA LEU A 14 -14.13 0.16 27.96
C LEU A 14 -12.83 0.30 28.77
N ILE A 15 -12.69 -0.46 29.87
CA ILE A 15 -11.50 -0.49 30.75
C ILE A 15 -10.42 -1.42 30.18
N LEU A 16 -10.81 -2.52 29.54
CA LEU A 16 -9.99 -3.36 28.67
C LEU A 16 -9.97 -2.79 27.26
N GLY A 17 -9.84 -1.46 27.13
CA GLY A 17 -9.18 -0.83 26.00
C GLY A 17 -7.74 -1.33 25.93
N PHE A 18 -7.59 -2.64 25.70
CA PHE A 18 -6.39 -3.27 25.26
C PHE A 18 -6.04 -2.49 24.02
N ASP A 19 -4.93 -1.77 24.12
CA ASP A 19 -4.04 -1.44 23.04
C ASP A 19 -3.76 -2.76 22.29
N ARG A 20 -4.74 -3.24 21.51
CA ARG A 20 -4.63 -4.43 20.68
C ARG A 20 -3.74 -3.98 19.55
N SER A 21 -2.44 -4.05 19.81
CA SER A 21 -1.44 -4.06 18.77
C SER A 21 -1.86 -5.11 17.76
N GLN A 22 -2.36 -4.68 16.61
CA GLN A 22 -2.78 -5.59 15.55
C GLN A 22 -1.50 -6.16 14.95
N PHE A 23 -1.27 -7.44 15.18
CA PHE A 23 -0.12 -8.15 14.63
C PHE A 23 -0.46 -8.68 13.23
N HIS A 24 0.44 -8.45 12.28
CA HIS A 24 0.43 -9.11 10.98
C HIS A 24 1.82 -9.64 10.63
N GLU A 25 1.91 -10.77 9.93
CA GLU A 25 3.20 -11.30 9.48
C GLU A 25 3.88 -10.34 8.48
N TYR A 26 3.15 -9.84 7.48
CA TYR A 26 3.65 -8.91 6.47
C TYR A 26 2.90 -7.57 6.49
N CYS A 27 3.60 -6.50 6.82
CA CYS A 27 3.05 -5.15 6.76
C CYS A 27 3.65 -4.37 5.59
N ILE A 28 2.81 -3.95 4.65
CA ILE A 28 3.21 -3.16 3.49
C ILE A 28 2.84 -1.70 3.76
N ILE A 29 3.80 -0.79 3.62
CA ILE A 29 3.56 0.64 3.80
C ILE A 29 3.43 1.29 2.42
N GLY A 30 2.20 1.60 2.01
CA GLY A 30 1.84 2.26 0.76
C GLY A 30 1.04 1.37 -0.20
N ALA A 31 -0.13 1.86 -0.65
CA ALA A 31 -1.01 1.22 -1.63
C ALA A 31 -0.79 1.80 -3.06
N GLY A 32 0.46 2.02 -3.43
CA GLY A 32 0.85 2.27 -4.82
C GLY A 32 0.97 0.96 -5.63
N PRO A 33 1.40 1.03 -6.91
CA PRO A 33 1.57 -0.15 -7.77
C PRO A 33 2.39 -1.26 -7.12
N ALA A 34 3.51 -0.92 -6.46
CA ALA A 34 4.38 -1.89 -5.80
C ALA A 34 3.68 -2.61 -4.64
N GLY A 35 2.96 -1.86 -3.79
CA GLY A 35 2.25 -2.42 -2.64
C GLY A 35 1.11 -3.34 -3.07
N LEU A 36 0.29 -2.91 -4.02
CA LEU A 36 -0.80 -3.73 -4.56
C LEU A 36 -0.28 -4.99 -5.26
N GLN A 37 0.80 -4.87 -6.04
CA GLN A 37 1.40 -6.02 -6.73
C GLN A 37 1.90 -7.09 -5.75
N LEU A 38 2.56 -6.67 -4.68
CA LEU A 38 3.06 -7.59 -3.66
C LEU A 38 1.91 -8.21 -2.86
N ALA A 39 0.93 -7.41 -2.44
CA ALA A 39 -0.26 -7.87 -1.75
C ALA A 39 -1.02 -8.94 -2.54
N TYR A 40 -1.17 -8.76 -3.87
CA TYR A 40 -1.76 -9.78 -4.73
C TYR A 40 -1.04 -11.13 -4.63
N PHE A 41 0.29 -11.14 -4.70
CA PHE A 41 1.05 -12.39 -4.60
C PHE A 41 1.03 -12.99 -3.19
N LEU A 42 1.12 -12.18 -2.14
CA LEU A 42 0.98 -12.63 -0.76
C LEU A 42 -0.40 -13.25 -0.50
N GLN A 43 -1.46 -12.63 -1.01
CA GLN A 43 -2.81 -13.17 -0.92
C GLN A 43 -2.96 -14.49 -1.68
N LYS A 44 -2.40 -14.58 -2.89
CA LYS A 44 -2.45 -15.81 -3.70
C LYS A 44 -1.82 -17.00 -2.99
N VAL A 45 -0.76 -16.77 -2.21
CA VAL A 45 -0.11 -17.79 -1.38
C VAL A 45 -0.60 -17.82 0.07
N LYS A 46 -1.75 -17.18 0.36
CA LYS A 46 -2.44 -17.16 1.66
C LYS A 46 -1.57 -16.72 2.84
N ARG A 47 -0.73 -15.71 2.64
CA ARG A 47 0.05 -15.08 3.71
C ARG A 47 -0.80 -14.07 4.48
N ASP A 48 -0.51 -13.92 5.76
CA ASP A 48 -1.11 -12.88 6.60
C ASP A 48 -0.44 -11.53 6.31
N TYR A 49 -1.18 -10.64 5.66
CA TYR A 49 -0.66 -9.34 5.28
C TYR A 49 -1.69 -8.24 5.46
N ILE A 50 -1.18 -7.03 5.59
CA ILE A 50 -1.97 -5.79 5.55
C ILE A 50 -1.19 -4.71 4.82
N ILE A 51 -1.89 -3.89 4.03
CA ILE A 51 -1.35 -2.66 3.47
C ILE A 51 -1.84 -1.48 4.31
N TYR A 52 -0.94 -0.61 4.74
CA TYR A 52 -1.28 0.69 5.33
C TYR A 52 -1.09 1.79 4.28
N GLU A 53 -2.16 2.52 3.96
CA GLU A 53 -2.15 3.62 3.00
C GLU A 53 -2.54 4.93 3.67
N LYS A 54 -1.73 5.97 3.48
CA LYS A 54 -1.96 7.28 4.09
C LYS A 54 -3.21 7.98 3.57
N ALA A 55 -3.57 7.77 2.30
CA ALA A 55 -4.73 8.37 1.67
C ALA A 55 -5.99 7.52 1.85
N SER A 56 -7.13 8.05 1.39
CA SER A 56 -8.43 7.36 1.39
C SER A 56 -8.61 6.38 0.23
N GLN A 57 -7.63 6.26 -0.67
CA GLN A 57 -7.70 5.43 -1.87
C GLN A 57 -6.32 4.97 -2.33
N ALA A 58 -6.28 3.88 -3.10
CA ALA A 58 -5.05 3.37 -3.69
C ALA A 58 -4.55 4.28 -4.81
N GLY A 59 -3.25 4.22 -5.09
CA GLY A 59 -2.64 4.99 -6.19
C GLY A 59 -2.69 6.51 -6.00
N SER A 60 -2.79 6.99 -4.76
CA SER A 60 -2.95 8.42 -4.42
C SER A 60 -1.89 9.34 -5.04
N PHE A 61 -0.66 8.85 -5.24
CA PHE A 61 0.38 9.58 -5.99
C PHE A 61 -0.09 10.07 -7.35
N PHE A 62 -0.87 9.25 -8.06
CA PHE A 62 -1.33 9.57 -9.42
C PHE A 62 -2.46 10.59 -9.46
N ILE A 63 -3.03 10.98 -8.31
CA ILE A 63 -4.04 12.06 -8.24
C ILE A 63 -3.40 13.39 -8.65
N ASP A 64 -2.21 13.68 -8.13
CA ASP A 64 -1.49 14.92 -8.41
C ASP A 64 -0.43 14.75 -9.51
N TYR A 65 0.19 13.57 -9.57
CA TYR A 65 1.33 13.33 -10.46
C TYR A 65 1.03 12.33 -11.60
N PRO A 66 1.78 12.40 -12.70
CA PRO A 66 2.60 13.54 -13.10
C PRO A 66 1.72 14.79 -13.27
N ARG A 67 2.27 15.99 -13.03
CA ARG A 67 1.50 17.23 -13.08
C ARG A 67 0.80 17.34 -14.42
N HIS A 68 1.52 17.17 -15.52
CA HIS A 68 1.02 17.24 -16.90
C HIS A 68 -0.03 16.16 -17.27
N ARG A 69 -0.50 15.38 -16.29
CA ARG A 69 -1.61 14.41 -16.32
C ARG A 69 -1.52 13.32 -17.40
N ARG A 70 -0.32 13.07 -17.95
CA ARG A 70 -0.08 12.04 -18.96
C ARG A 70 1.01 11.09 -18.48
N LEU A 71 0.75 9.80 -18.54
CA LEU A 71 1.75 8.80 -18.21
C LEU A 71 2.85 8.77 -19.27
N ILE A 72 4.10 8.61 -18.85
CA ILE A 72 5.24 8.35 -19.74
C ILE A 72 5.37 6.86 -20.10
N SER A 73 4.71 5.99 -19.34
CA SER A 73 4.61 4.55 -19.61
C SER A 73 3.67 4.29 -20.78
N ILE A 74 4.20 3.69 -21.84
CA ILE A 74 3.41 3.45 -23.05
C ILE A 74 2.37 2.35 -22.85
N ASN A 75 1.24 2.53 -23.50
CA ASN A 75 0.16 1.57 -23.55
C ASN A 75 0.13 0.87 -24.92
N LYS A 76 1.11 -0.02 -25.14
CA LYS A 76 1.29 -0.72 -26.42
C LYS A 76 0.36 -1.93 -26.53
N ARG A 77 -0.80 -1.71 -27.17
CA ARG A 77 -1.83 -2.76 -27.37
C ARG A 77 -1.46 -3.77 -28.45
N ASN A 78 -0.77 -3.31 -29.50
CA ASN A 78 -0.42 -4.11 -30.67
C ASN A 78 1.11 -4.25 -30.75
N THR A 79 1.60 -5.45 -30.51
CA THR A 79 3.04 -5.79 -30.59
C THR A 79 3.41 -6.48 -31.89
N GLY A 80 2.42 -7.00 -32.63
CA GLY A 80 2.63 -7.90 -33.76
C GLY A 80 2.86 -9.36 -33.34
N GLU A 81 2.85 -9.65 -32.03
CA GLU A 81 3.14 -10.97 -31.49
C GLU A 81 1.92 -11.63 -30.84
N LYS A 82 1.80 -12.95 -31.03
CA LYS A 82 0.73 -13.76 -30.42
C LYS A 82 1.08 -14.21 -29.00
N ASN A 83 2.36 -14.18 -28.63
CA ASN A 83 2.82 -14.67 -27.33
C ASN A 83 2.42 -13.70 -26.20
N ARG A 84 1.58 -14.17 -25.27
CA ARG A 84 1.11 -13.38 -24.12
C ARG A 84 2.25 -12.82 -23.26
N LYS A 85 3.23 -13.66 -22.91
CA LYS A 85 4.37 -13.26 -22.05
C LYS A 85 5.25 -12.22 -22.74
N PHE A 86 5.45 -12.34 -24.04
CA PHE A 86 6.13 -11.32 -24.84
C PHE A 86 5.36 -10.00 -24.79
N ASN A 87 4.04 -10.06 -24.99
CA ASN A 87 3.19 -8.86 -25.00
C ASN A 87 3.20 -8.12 -23.65
N LEU A 88 3.31 -8.84 -22.53
CA LEU A 88 3.45 -8.24 -21.20
C LEU A 88 4.76 -7.46 -21.02
N ARG A 89 5.85 -7.78 -21.73
CA ARG A 89 7.10 -6.98 -21.69
C ARG A 89 6.94 -5.58 -22.29
N HIS A 90 5.91 -5.40 -23.11
CA HIS A 90 5.55 -4.13 -23.74
C HIS A 90 4.37 -3.43 -23.06
N ASP A 91 3.82 -4.04 -22.01
CA ASP A 91 2.77 -3.49 -21.18
C ASP A 91 3.40 -2.82 -19.97
N TRP A 92 3.59 -1.50 -20.04
CA TRP A 92 4.33 -0.76 -19.00
C TRP A 92 3.44 -0.21 -17.88
N ASN A 93 2.17 -0.60 -17.85
CA ASN A 93 1.19 -0.06 -16.91
C ASN A 93 0.48 -1.14 -16.09
N SER A 94 0.28 -2.34 -16.64
CA SER A 94 -0.48 -3.39 -15.95
C SER A 94 0.30 -3.98 -14.77
N LEU A 95 -0.39 -4.17 -13.65
CA LEU A 95 0.03 -5.10 -12.62
C LEU A 95 -0.10 -6.54 -13.16
N LEU A 96 0.87 -7.38 -12.79
CA LEU A 96 0.89 -8.80 -13.13
C LEU A 96 -0.19 -9.54 -12.34
N SER A 97 -1.08 -10.18 -13.07
CA SER A 97 -2.10 -11.06 -12.51
C SER A 97 -2.45 -12.19 -13.47
N ASP A 98 -3.17 -13.19 -12.98
CA ASP A 98 -3.60 -14.33 -13.80
C ASP A 98 -4.78 -13.95 -14.73
N ASP A 99 -5.48 -12.85 -14.43
CA ASP A 99 -6.66 -12.37 -15.15
C ASP A 99 -6.33 -11.30 -16.21
N ASP A 100 -6.53 -11.64 -17.48
CA ASP A 100 -6.27 -10.72 -18.59
C ASP A 100 -7.26 -9.54 -18.65
N HIS A 101 -8.46 -9.66 -18.05
CA HIS A 101 -9.44 -8.57 -18.06
C HIS A 101 -8.96 -7.35 -17.26
N LEU A 102 -8.07 -7.55 -16.29
CA LEU A 102 -7.44 -6.50 -15.50
C LEU A 102 -6.17 -5.92 -16.14
N ARG A 103 -5.94 -6.10 -17.43
CA ARG A 103 -4.84 -5.40 -18.10
C ARG A 103 -5.18 -3.95 -18.36
N PHE A 104 -4.26 -3.06 -18.03
CA PHE A 104 -4.35 -1.61 -18.29
C PHE A 104 -4.58 -1.32 -19.78
N THR A 105 -4.07 -2.17 -20.67
CA THR A 105 -4.26 -2.08 -22.13
C THR A 105 -5.71 -2.06 -22.61
N HIS A 106 -6.65 -2.49 -21.78
CA HIS A 106 -8.09 -2.39 -22.06
C HIS A 106 -8.70 -1.02 -21.70
N ARG A 107 -8.01 -0.20 -20.89
CA ARG A 107 -8.53 1.08 -20.36
C ARG A 107 -8.46 2.24 -21.34
N SER A 108 -7.44 2.25 -22.22
CA SER A 108 -7.26 3.33 -23.19
C SER A 108 -6.68 2.80 -24.49
N LYS A 109 -6.96 3.52 -25.59
CA LYS A 109 -6.32 3.30 -26.90
C LYS A 109 -5.15 4.25 -27.14
N GLN A 110 -4.97 5.27 -26.30
CA GLN A 110 -3.88 6.23 -26.42
C GLN A 110 -2.55 5.57 -26.06
N LEU A 111 -1.50 5.89 -26.82
CA LEU A 111 -0.16 5.38 -26.54
C LEU A 111 0.37 5.87 -25.19
N PHE A 112 0.00 7.08 -24.78
CA PHE A 112 0.35 7.68 -23.50
C PHE A 112 -0.94 8.11 -22.80
N PRO A 113 -1.48 7.26 -21.92
CA PRO A 113 -2.78 7.48 -21.27
C PRO A 113 -2.77 8.63 -20.26
N SER A 114 -3.97 9.12 -19.89
CA SER A 114 -4.12 10.01 -18.73
C SER A 114 -3.64 9.31 -17.45
N ALA A 115 -3.06 10.09 -16.54
CA ALA A 115 -2.70 9.64 -15.20
C ALA A 115 -3.92 9.25 -14.34
N ASP A 116 -5.08 9.85 -14.60
CA ASP A 116 -6.33 9.53 -13.88
C ASP A 116 -6.71 8.05 -14.06
N LEU A 117 -6.45 7.50 -15.25
CA LEU A 117 -6.72 6.09 -15.53
C LEU A 117 -5.86 5.15 -14.67
N MET A 118 -4.68 5.58 -14.21
CA MET A 118 -3.87 4.80 -13.27
C MET A 118 -4.50 4.77 -11.88
N VAL A 119 -5.12 5.87 -11.45
CA VAL A 119 -5.86 5.91 -10.18
C VAL A 119 -7.04 4.92 -10.23
N ASP A 120 -7.86 5.01 -11.28
CA ASP A 120 -9.00 4.10 -11.48
C ASP A 120 -8.54 2.64 -11.56
N TYR A 121 -7.49 2.39 -12.34
CA TYR A 121 -6.92 1.06 -12.53
C TYR A 121 -6.50 0.40 -11.22
N LEU A 122 -5.73 1.11 -10.39
CA LEU A 122 -5.21 0.56 -9.13
C LEU A 122 -6.34 0.32 -8.11
N ASN A 123 -7.35 1.20 -8.09
CA ASN A 123 -8.51 1.01 -7.21
C ASN A 123 -9.38 -0.16 -7.67
N ASP A 124 -9.58 -0.34 -8.98
CA ASP A 124 -10.29 -1.51 -9.51
C ASP A 124 -9.53 -2.81 -9.24
N PHE A 125 -8.21 -2.81 -9.36
CA PHE A 125 -7.37 -3.96 -9.02
C PHE A 125 -7.51 -4.34 -7.53
N TYR A 126 -7.45 -3.35 -6.65
CA TYR A 126 -7.69 -3.51 -5.21
C TYR A 126 -9.08 -4.15 -4.95
N ARG A 127 -10.15 -3.58 -5.52
CA ARG A 127 -11.52 -4.05 -5.31
C ARG A 127 -11.76 -5.43 -5.88
N TYR A 128 -11.26 -5.70 -7.09
CA TYR A 128 -11.47 -6.97 -7.78
C TYR A 128 -10.88 -8.15 -7.01
N TYR A 129 -9.67 -7.99 -6.49
CA TYR A 129 -9.02 -9.00 -5.66
C TYR A 129 -9.36 -8.89 -4.18
N ASN A 130 -10.14 -7.88 -3.77
CA ASN A 130 -10.48 -7.59 -2.38
C ASN A 130 -9.23 -7.59 -1.48
N LEU A 131 -8.18 -6.88 -1.89
CA LEU A 131 -6.92 -6.84 -1.15
C LEU A 131 -7.11 -6.19 0.23
N HIS A 132 -6.37 -6.65 1.23
CA HIS A 132 -6.48 -6.13 2.60
C HIS A 132 -5.70 -4.82 2.76
N ILE A 133 -6.43 -3.71 2.79
CA ILE A 133 -5.87 -2.36 2.91
C ILE A 133 -6.58 -1.62 4.03
N GLN A 134 -5.79 -1.00 4.91
CA GLN A 134 -6.26 0.01 5.85
C GLN A 134 -5.88 1.39 5.33
N PHE A 135 -6.88 2.10 4.83
CA PHE A 135 -6.76 3.49 4.35
C PHE A 135 -6.74 4.49 5.50
N ASN A 136 -6.32 5.72 5.19
CA ASN A 136 -6.16 6.81 6.15
C ASN A 136 -5.22 6.45 7.31
N THR A 137 -4.20 5.65 7.04
CA THR A 137 -3.21 5.22 8.03
C THR A 137 -1.82 5.63 7.58
N THR A 138 -1.33 6.72 8.17
CA THR A 138 0.04 7.21 7.98
C THR A 138 0.95 6.57 9.00
N ILE A 139 1.66 5.52 8.60
CA ILE A 139 2.65 4.86 9.45
C ILE A 139 3.83 5.81 9.75
N LYS A 140 4.22 5.84 11.03
CA LYS A 140 5.31 6.61 11.63
C LYS A 140 6.12 5.72 12.58
N ASN A 141 7.30 6.22 12.96
CA ASN A 141 8.19 5.63 13.99
C ASN A 141 8.38 4.11 13.90
N LEU A 142 8.76 3.61 12.72
CA LEU A 142 9.14 2.21 12.55
C LEU A 142 10.39 1.90 13.38
N GLN A 143 10.27 0.96 14.32
CA GLN A 143 11.37 0.58 15.22
C GLN A 143 11.46 -0.95 15.34
N PRO A 144 12.67 -1.51 15.41
CA PRO A 144 12.84 -2.92 15.79
C PRO A 144 12.44 -3.13 17.25
N ILE A 145 11.90 -4.31 17.54
CA ILE A 145 11.63 -4.81 18.90
C ILE A 145 12.85 -5.63 19.33
N SER A 146 13.42 -5.37 20.51
CA SER A 146 14.60 -6.10 20.98
C SER A 146 14.24 -7.52 21.45
N GLU A 147 15.15 -8.47 21.21
CA GLU A 147 15.02 -9.93 21.44
C GLU A 147 14.67 -10.33 22.88
N GLN A 148 14.77 -9.43 23.85
CA GLN A 148 14.57 -9.72 25.28
C GLN A 148 13.09 -9.80 25.69
N THR A 149 12.15 -9.46 24.80
CA THR A 149 10.70 -9.46 25.10
C THR A 149 9.92 -10.60 24.45
N THR A 150 10.58 -11.47 23.69
CA THR A 150 9.92 -12.59 23.02
C THR A 150 10.02 -13.86 23.85
N THR A 151 9.29 -13.91 24.97
CA THR A 151 9.03 -15.16 25.71
C THR A 151 8.04 -16.01 24.90
N CYS A 152 8.58 -16.86 24.04
CA CYS A 152 7.87 -17.96 23.43
C CYS A 152 7.80 -19.14 24.42
N ASP A 153 6.74 -19.23 25.23
CA ASP A 153 6.55 -20.37 26.16
C ASP A 153 6.06 -21.65 25.45
N SER A 154 5.77 -21.59 24.15
CA SER A 154 5.26 -22.72 23.36
C SER A 154 6.33 -23.30 22.44
N LYS A 155 6.46 -24.64 22.43
CA LYS A 155 7.33 -25.44 21.53
C LYS A 155 7.06 -25.27 20.01
N ASP A 156 6.16 -24.37 19.63
CA ASP A 156 5.68 -24.11 18.26
C ASP A 156 6.02 -22.69 17.78
N CYS A 157 7.12 -22.09 18.26
CA CYS A 157 7.62 -20.82 17.69
C CYS A 157 8.28 -21.07 16.32
N SER A 158 7.43 -21.23 15.31
CA SER A 158 7.80 -20.98 13.92
C SER A 158 8.29 -19.54 13.80
N PHE A 159 9.41 -19.35 13.11
CA PHE A 159 10.08 -18.07 12.80
C PHE A 159 9.16 -16.97 12.21
N SER A 160 7.93 -17.36 11.83
CA SER A 160 6.86 -16.57 11.24
C SER A 160 6.04 -15.73 12.24
N SER A 161 5.92 -16.14 13.51
CA SER A 161 4.96 -15.52 14.46
C SER A 161 5.58 -14.52 15.44
N ILE A 162 6.84 -14.13 15.23
CA ILE A 162 7.54 -13.22 16.14
C ILE A 162 7.39 -11.78 15.62
N ALA A 163 6.76 -10.92 16.41
CA ALA A 163 6.74 -9.49 16.16
C ALA A 163 8.17 -8.93 16.24
N ARG A 164 8.70 -8.48 15.11
CA ARG A 164 10.06 -7.93 15.00
C ARG A 164 10.07 -6.42 14.93
N PHE A 165 8.98 -5.83 14.46
CA PHE A 165 8.85 -4.39 14.27
C PHE A 165 7.61 -3.88 14.97
N ARG A 166 7.73 -2.68 15.54
CA ARG A 166 6.62 -1.88 16.02
C ARG A 166 6.55 -0.58 15.23
N MET A 167 5.34 -0.09 15.02
CA MET A 167 5.08 1.18 14.36
C MET A 167 3.79 1.78 14.90
N ASN A 168 3.60 3.09 14.74
CA ASN A 168 2.36 3.77 15.09
C ASN A 168 1.81 4.57 13.91
N ASP A 169 0.53 4.90 13.93
CA ASP A 169 -0.07 5.82 12.95
C ASP A 169 -0.10 7.27 13.44
N GLN A 170 -0.78 8.15 12.69
CA GLN A 170 -0.97 9.55 13.05
C GLN A 170 -1.86 9.78 14.28
N HIS A 171 -2.56 8.74 14.77
CA HIS A 171 -3.44 8.77 15.95
C HIS A 171 -2.84 8.00 17.13
N ASP A 172 -1.55 7.65 17.06
CA ASP A 172 -0.83 6.84 18.04
C ASP A 172 -1.37 5.41 18.24
N ASN A 173 -2.18 4.91 17.29
CA ASN A 173 -2.54 3.48 17.25
C ASN A 173 -1.29 2.67 16.99
N ARG A 174 -1.09 1.58 17.73
CA ARG A 174 0.11 0.74 17.64
C ARG A 174 -0.12 -0.50 16.78
N TYR A 175 0.89 -0.84 16.01
CA TYR A 175 0.92 -2.03 15.14
C TYR A 175 2.23 -2.79 15.34
N THR A 176 2.14 -4.11 15.22
CA THR A 176 3.31 -4.99 15.27
C THR A 176 3.40 -5.84 14.02
N CYS A 177 4.61 -6.04 13.52
CA CYS A 177 4.83 -6.73 12.25
C CYS A 177 6.00 -7.70 12.33
N GLY A 178 5.86 -8.84 11.66
CA GLY A 178 6.97 -9.78 11.47
C GLY A 178 7.99 -9.25 10.46
N ILE A 179 7.49 -8.79 9.30
CA ILE A 179 8.25 -8.22 8.20
C ILE A 179 7.56 -6.93 7.77
N VAL A 180 8.35 -5.86 7.60
CA VAL A 180 7.87 -4.58 7.06
C VAL A 180 8.44 -4.38 5.66
N ILE A 181 7.56 -4.15 4.69
CA ILE A 181 7.91 -3.79 3.32
C ILE A 181 7.55 -2.32 3.10
N VAL A 182 8.56 -1.51 2.80
CA VAL A 182 8.37 -0.08 2.51
C VAL A 182 8.11 0.10 1.01
N ALA A 183 6.88 0.47 0.66
CA ALA A 183 6.40 0.68 -0.71
C ALA A 183 5.86 2.11 -0.92
N THR A 184 6.45 3.09 -0.24
CA THR A 184 5.96 4.48 -0.18
C THR A 184 6.23 5.31 -1.44
N GLY A 185 7.06 4.81 -2.35
CA GLY A 185 7.51 5.54 -3.52
C GLY A 185 8.39 6.76 -3.19
N LEU A 186 8.62 7.61 -4.20
CA LEU A 186 9.35 8.87 -4.08
C LEU A 186 8.42 10.02 -4.46
N PHE A 187 8.08 10.87 -3.50
CA PHE A 187 7.11 11.95 -3.69
C PHE A 187 7.53 13.28 -3.04
N ILE A 188 8.64 13.29 -2.29
CA ILE A 188 9.17 14.50 -1.67
C ILE A 188 10.14 15.13 -2.68
N PRO A 189 9.91 16.37 -3.13
CA PRO A 189 10.83 17.07 -4.02
C PRO A 189 12.20 17.26 -3.37
N ASN A 190 13.27 17.08 -4.15
CA ASN A 190 14.62 17.46 -3.75
C ASN A 190 14.88 18.90 -4.20
N ILE A 191 14.81 19.85 -3.27
CA ILE A 191 15.07 21.27 -3.55
C ILE A 191 16.58 21.54 -3.43
N PRO A 192 17.27 21.88 -4.53
CA PRO A 192 18.70 22.11 -4.50
C PRO A 192 19.04 23.46 -3.81
N LEU A 193 20.19 23.52 -3.15
CA LEU A 193 20.72 24.74 -2.53
C LEU A 193 21.41 25.60 -3.60
N VAL A 194 20.62 26.40 -4.32
CA VAL A 194 21.12 27.35 -5.34
C VAL A 194 20.51 28.72 -5.07
N ASP A 195 21.31 29.77 -5.17
CA ASP A 195 20.84 31.14 -5.01
C ASP A 195 19.71 31.45 -6.00
N GLY A 196 18.60 31.97 -5.49
CA GLY A 196 17.39 32.28 -6.27
C GLY A 196 16.46 31.09 -6.54
N ILE A 197 16.70 29.91 -5.94
CA ILE A 197 15.78 28.76 -6.07
C ILE A 197 14.37 29.08 -5.54
N ASP A 198 14.27 29.97 -4.56
CA ASP A 198 13.03 30.49 -3.99
C ASP A 198 12.19 31.31 -4.99
N LEU A 199 12.81 31.80 -6.06
CA LEU A 199 12.13 32.52 -7.16
C LEU A 199 11.59 31.57 -8.23
N ALA A 200 11.95 30.28 -8.19
CA ALA A 200 11.51 29.28 -9.16
C ALA A 200 10.21 28.59 -8.72
N VAL A 201 9.39 28.20 -9.70
CA VAL A 201 8.23 27.34 -9.45
C VAL A 201 8.66 25.88 -9.51
N GLY A 202 8.58 25.20 -8.37
CA GLY A 202 8.84 23.76 -8.29
C GLY A 202 7.83 22.94 -9.10
N TYR A 203 8.25 21.75 -9.55
CA TYR A 203 7.39 20.87 -10.34
C TYR A 203 6.08 20.58 -9.60
N GLU A 204 6.12 20.34 -8.30
CA GLU A 204 4.99 20.12 -7.41
C GLU A 204 3.92 21.23 -7.46
N ASN A 205 4.32 22.47 -7.78
CA ASN A 205 3.48 23.65 -7.77
C ASN A 205 3.10 24.14 -9.18
N LEU A 206 3.56 23.47 -10.24
CA LEU A 206 3.18 23.85 -11.61
C LEU A 206 1.66 23.73 -11.78
N SER A 207 1.02 24.85 -12.14
CA SER A 207 -0.34 24.92 -12.65
C SER A 207 -0.36 24.54 -14.13
N LEU A 208 -1.40 23.83 -14.58
CA LEU A 208 -1.57 23.38 -15.95
C LEU A 208 -2.88 23.86 -16.54
#